data_AF-A0A3M6WBB2-F1
#
_entry.id   AF-A0A3M6WBB2-F1
#
_cell.length_a   1.000
_cell.length_b   1.000
_cell.length_c   1.000
_cell.angle_alpha   90.00
_cell.angle_beta   90.00
_cell.angle_gamma   90.00
#
_symmetry.space_group_name_H-M   'P 1'
#
loop_
_entity.id
_entity.type
_entity.pdbx_description
1 polymer ?
#
loop_
_entity_poly.entity_id
_entity_poly.type
_entity_poly.pdbx_seq_one_letter_code
_entity_poly.pdbx_strand_id
1 'polypeptide(L)'
;ANNILNALPGNNLVSKTAFLSAGTGLSIAAISNELLVINEESIIAVSLLTIYWAVYNYAGPAYREWALGQADKFKNILNSARKDHTDAVKSRMSSVQDLSGVIDVTKNLFAVSKETAQLEAQAYELEQKTALAHEAKNVLDSWVRYEGQVKARQQRELAETVIAKIDKELENPKVLDQILKQSIADVERIVSQQKA
;
A
#
# COMPACT_ATOMS: atom_id res chain seq x y z
N ALA A 1 -44.74 55.81 18.74
CA ALA A 1 -44.01 56.49 19.83
C ALA A 1 -42.82 55.68 20.37
N ASN A 2 -43.00 54.39 20.71
CA ASN A 2 -41.94 53.56 21.32
C ASN A 2 -40.64 53.46 20.49
N ASN A 3 -40.73 53.34 19.15
CA ASN A 3 -39.54 53.29 18.28
C ASN A 3 -38.73 54.60 18.27
N ILE A 4 -39.39 55.76 18.40
CA ILE A 4 -38.74 57.07 18.44
C ILE A 4 -38.08 57.28 19.81
N LEU A 5 -38.76 56.90 20.89
CA LEU A 5 -38.16 56.93 22.23
C LEU A 5 -36.92 56.02 22.33
N ASN A 6 -36.96 54.85 21.71
CA ASN A 6 -35.87 53.89 21.76
C ASN A 6 -34.61 54.35 21.00
N ALA A 7 -34.76 55.17 19.95
CA ALA A 7 -33.65 55.73 19.18
C ALA A 7 -32.95 56.94 19.86
N LEU A 8 -33.58 57.56 20.86
CA LEU A 8 -32.99 58.70 21.60
C LEU A 8 -31.89 58.23 22.57
N PRO A 9 -30.81 59.01 22.77
CA PRO A 9 -29.75 58.66 23.70
C PRO A 9 -30.26 58.54 25.14
N GLY A 10 -29.83 57.49 25.84
CA GLY A 10 -30.19 57.23 27.24
C GLY A 10 -30.80 55.85 27.45
N ASN A 11 -30.45 55.19 28.55
CA ASN A 11 -30.89 53.82 28.87
C ASN A 11 -32.23 53.76 29.64
N ASN A 12 -32.73 54.88 30.16
CA ASN A 12 -33.95 54.94 30.99
C ASN A 12 -35.04 55.82 30.35
N LEU A 13 -36.30 55.47 30.58
CA LEU A 13 -37.47 56.19 30.04
C LEU A 13 -37.47 57.66 30.47
N VAL A 14 -37.14 57.92 31.74
CA VAL A 14 -37.05 59.28 32.31
C VAL A 14 -35.99 60.13 31.60
N SER A 15 -34.84 59.55 31.27
CA SER A 15 -33.77 60.27 30.55
C SER A 15 -34.18 60.57 29.11
N LYS A 16 -34.86 59.64 28.44
CA LYS A 16 -35.36 59.82 27.08
C LYS A 16 -36.45 60.90 27.02
N THR A 17 -37.38 60.90 27.98
CA THR A 17 -38.42 61.93 28.08
C THR A 17 -37.82 63.27 28.46
N ALA A 18 -36.85 63.30 29.38
CA ALA A 18 -36.16 64.52 29.80
C ALA A 18 -35.37 65.14 28.64
N PHE A 19 -34.69 64.33 27.82
CA PHE A 19 -33.95 64.82 26.66
C PHE A 19 -34.89 65.43 25.62
N LEU A 20 -36.00 64.74 25.30
CA LEU A 20 -36.99 65.25 24.36
C LEU A 20 -37.66 66.54 24.90
N SER A 21 -38.09 66.53 26.17
CA SER A 21 -38.74 67.70 26.78
C SER A 21 -37.77 68.88 26.95
N ALA A 22 -36.50 68.62 27.28
CA ALA A 22 -35.48 69.66 27.36
C ALA A 22 -35.17 70.22 25.98
N GLY A 23 -35.01 69.37 24.95
CA GLY A 23 -34.77 69.81 23.58
C GLY A 23 -35.92 70.66 23.04
N THR A 24 -37.17 70.23 23.25
CA THR A 24 -38.36 71.01 22.87
C THR A 24 -38.52 72.28 23.70
N GLY A 25 -38.24 72.24 25.01
CA GLY A 25 -38.31 73.42 25.87
C GLY A 25 -37.27 74.47 25.49
N LEU A 26 -36.04 74.05 25.20
CA LEU A 26 -34.96 74.94 24.74
C LEU A 26 -35.25 75.53 23.36
N SER A 27 -35.81 74.75 22.43
CA SER A 27 -36.15 75.29 21.10
C SER A 27 -37.27 76.33 21.17
N ILE A 28 -38.30 76.09 21.98
CA ILE A 28 -39.38 77.07 22.20
C ILE A 28 -38.83 78.33 22.88
N ALA A 29 -38.00 78.19 23.92
CA ALA A 29 -37.39 79.33 24.59
C ALA A 29 -36.44 80.12 23.67
N ALA A 30 -35.71 79.45 22.76
CA ALA A 30 -34.83 80.09 21.81
C ALA A 30 -35.61 80.88 20.74
N ILE A 31 -36.74 80.36 20.27
CA ILE A 31 -37.64 81.07 19.34
C ILE A 31 -38.33 82.24 20.05
N SER A 32 -38.86 82.01 21.26
CA SER A 32 -39.62 83.01 22.01
C SER A 32 -38.79 84.21 22.49
N ASN A 33 -37.49 84.00 22.73
CA ASN A 33 -36.56 85.06 23.12
C ASN A 33 -35.79 85.65 21.92
N GLU A 34 -36.19 85.32 20.69
CA GLU A 34 -35.53 85.75 19.44
C GLU A 34 -34.02 85.39 19.36
N LEU A 35 -33.54 84.46 20.17
CA LEU A 35 -32.17 83.93 20.08
C LEU A 35 -31.93 83.21 18.74
N LEU A 36 -32.99 82.66 18.14
CA LEU A 36 -32.99 82.12 16.78
C LEU A 36 -33.87 83.02 15.88
N VAL A 37 -33.24 83.94 15.15
CA VAL A 37 -33.91 84.81 14.20
C VAL A 37 -33.98 84.12 12.83
N ILE A 38 -35.20 83.93 12.32
CA ILE A 38 -35.43 83.37 10.99
C ILE A 38 -35.13 84.47 9.96
N ASN A 39 -33.92 84.43 9.40
CA ASN A 39 -33.49 85.30 8.31
C ASN A 39 -33.34 84.50 7.00
N GLU A 40 -32.99 85.16 5.91
CA GLU A 40 -32.70 84.55 4.60
C GLU A 40 -31.66 83.40 4.71
N GLU A 41 -30.66 83.54 5.56
CA GLU A 41 -29.65 82.50 5.82
C GLU A 41 -30.24 81.20 6.43
N SER A 42 -31.39 81.27 7.12
CA SER A 42 -32.04 80.07 7.67
C SER A 42 -32.58 79.15 6.58
N ILE A 43 -33.00 79.70 5.44
CA ILE A 43 -33.45 78.94 4.27
C ILE A 43 -32.25 78.21 3.64
N ILE A 44 -31.10 78.88 3.58
CA ILE A 44 -29.82 78.29 3.12
C ILE A 44 -29.38 77.18 4.09
N ALA A 45 -29.51 77.39 5.40
CA ALA A 45 -29.17 76.36 6.39
C ALA A 45 -30.06 75.11 6.24
N VAL A 46 -31.36 75.27 6.02
CA VAL A 46 -32.28 74.15 5.79
C VAL A 46 -31.94 73.42 4.49
N SER A 47 -31.66 74.12 3.39
CA SER A 47 -31.31 73.46 2.13
C SER A 47 -29.99 72.67 2.24
N LEU A 48 -28.99 73.22 2.92
CA LEU A 48 -27.72 72.53 3.19
C LEU A 48 -27.89 71.30 4.09
N LEU A 49 -28.75 71.37 5.11
CA LEU A 49 -29.11 70.21 5.93
C LEU A 49 -29.82 69.12 5.12
N THR A 50 -30.70 69.48 4.17
CA THR A 50 -31.35 68.49 3.31
C THR A 50 -30.35 67.80 2.37
N ILE A 51 -29.35 68.52 1.86
CA ILE A 51 -28.27 67.95 1.05
C ILE A 51 -27.42 66.99 1.90
N TYR A 52 -27.02 67.38 3.11
CA TYR A 52 -26.27 66.47 4.00
C TYR A 52 -27.09 65.25 4.40
N TRP A 53 -28.39 65.41 4.62
CA TRP A 53 -29.27 64.28 4.88
C TRP A 53 -29.33 63.33 3.68
N ALA A 54 -29.44 63.85 2.46
CA ALA A 54 -29.39 63.04 1.24
C ALA A 54 -28.04 62.32 1.07
N VAL A 55 -26.92 63.04 1.23
CA VAL A 55 -25.57 62.46 1.16
C VAL A 55 -25.38 61.37 2.22
N TYR A 56 -25.83 61.59 3.44
CA TYR A 56 -25.75 60.59 4.50
C TYR A 56 -26.52 59.31 4.13
N ASN A 57 -27.75 59.45 3.61
CA ASN A 57 -28.58 58.30 3.27
C ASN A 57 -28.12 57.56 2.02
N TYR A 58 -27.59 58.25 1.00
CA TYR A 58 -27.19 57.63 -0.26
C TYR A 58 -25.68 57.32 -0.35
N ALA A 59 -24.82 58.26 0.01
CA ALA A 59 -23.38 58.07 -0.05
C ALA A 59 -22.84 57.28 1.15
N GLY A 60 -23.48 57.38 2.32
CA GLY A 60 -23.14 56.61 3.52
C GLY A 60 -23.09 55.09 3.29
N PRO A 61 -24.18 54.45 2.81
CA PRO A 61 -24.17 53.01 2.53
C PRO A 61 -23.22 52.64 1.40
N ALA A 62 -23.14 53.43 0.33
CA ALA A 62 -22.24 53.17 -0.79
C ALA A 62 -20.76 53.19 -0.36
N TYR A 63 -20.36 54.17 0.46
CA TYR A 63 -19.01 54.23 1.02
C TYR A 63 -18.73 53.07 1.97
N ARG A 64 -19.72 52.68 2.80
CA ARG A 64 -19.60 51.54 3.71
C ARG A 64 -19.37 50.24 2.93
N GLU A 65 -20.15 49.97 1.89
CA GLU A 65 -19.99 48.77 1.06
C GLU A 65 -18.64 48.76 0.35
N TRP A 66 -18.21 49.89 -0.19
CA TRP A 66 -16.89 50.02 -0.81
C TRP A 66 -15.76 49.75 0.19
N ALA A 67 -15.84 50.34 1.39
CA ALA A 67 -14.83 50.16 2.44
C ALA A 67 -14.76 48.71 2.93
N LEU A 68 -15.91 48.05 3.12
CA LEU A 68 -15.99 46.64 3.49
C LEU A 68 -15.44 45.74 2.38
N GLY A 69 -15.80 46.00 1.11
CA GLY A 69 -15.29 45.25 -0.03
C GLY A 69 -13.76 45.34 -0.16
N GLN A 70 -13.19 46.51 0.12
CA GLN A 70 -11.73 46.68 0.10
C GLN A 70 -11.06 45.94 1.28
N ALA A 71 -11.64 45.99 2.48
CA ALA A 71 -11.14 45.26 3.64
C ALA A 71 -11.19 43.74 3.40
N ASP A 72 -12.29 43.23 2.84
CA ASP A 72 -12.46 41.81 2.51
C ASP A 72 -11.48 41.36 1.41
N LYS A 73 -11.24 42.20 0.40
CA LYS A 73 -10.22 41.92 -0.62
C LYS A 73 -8.84 41.72 -0.01
N PHE A 74 -8.41 42.62 0.88
CA PHE A 74 -7.11 42.49 1.55
C PHE A 74 -7.05 41.25 2.44
N LYS A 75 -8.12 40.99 3.20
CA LYS A 75 -8.21 39.79 4.05
C LYS A 75 -8.14 38.50 3.23
N ASN A 76 -8.83 38.44 2.10
CA ASN A 76 -8.85 37.27 1.24
C ASN A 76 -7.50 37.03 0.56
N ILE A 77 -6.82 38.09 0.08
CA ILE A 77 -5.47 37.97 -0.48
C ILE A 77 -4.50 37.42 0.57
N LEU A 78 -4.53 37.96 1.79
CA LEU A 78 -3.63 37.53 2.86
C LEU A 78 -3.90 36.07 3.28
N ASN A 79 -5.17 35.68 3.38
CA ASN A 79 -5.55 34.30 3.69
C ASN A 79 -5.18 33.33 2.58
N SER A 80 -5.39 33.70 1.31
CA SER A 80 -4.98 32.89 0.15
C SER A 80 -3.46 32.72 0.13
N ALA A 81 -2.71 33.82 0.25
CA ALA A 81 -1.25 33.76 0.25
C ALA A 81 -0.72 32.86 1.38
N ARG A 82 -1.30 32.92 2.58
CA ARG A 82 -0.94 32.04 3.69
C ARG A 82 -1.22 30.57 3.38
N LYS A 83 -2.37 30.27 2.78
CA LYS A 83 -2.73 28.93 2.34
C LYS A 83 -1.77 28.42 1.27
N ASP A 84 -1.53 29.21 0.22
CA ASP A 84 -0.67 28.85 -0.90
C ASP A 84 0.77 28.61 -0.44
N HIS A 85 1.30 29.44 0.47
CA HIS A 85 2.61 29.22 1.07
C HIS A 85 2.66 27.93 1.90
N THR A 86 1.62 27.64 2.68
CA THR A 86 1.56 26.41 3.48
C THR A 86 1.50 25.17 2.59
N ASP A 87 0.69 25.23 1.53
CA ASP A 87 0.54 24.14 0.57
C ASP A 87 1.84 23.91 -0.23
N ALA A 88 2.53 24.99 -0.63
CA ALA A 88 3.84 24.90 -1.29
C ALA A 88 4.92 24.29 -0.39
N VAL A 89 4.97 24.68 0.89
CA VAL A 89 5.89 24.08 1.87
C VAL A 89 5.58 22.61 2.08
N LYS A 90 4.30 22.25 2.21
CA LYS A 90 3.86 20.86 2.36
C LYS A 90 4.24 20.00 1.15
N SER A 91 4.07 20.53 -0.07
CA SER A 91 4.51 19.86 -1.29
C SER A 91 6.02 19.63 -1.31
N ARG A 92 6.81 20.63 -0.94
CA ARG A 92 8.27 20.48 -0.82
C ARG A 92 8.68 19.46 0.24
N MET A 93 8.00 19.44 1.39
CA MET A 93 8.24 18.43 2.42
C MET A 93 7.99 17.02 1.90
N SER A 94 6.91 16.80 1.14
CA SER A 94 6.62 15.51 0.51
C SER A 94 7.75 15.09 -0.43
N SER A 95 8.21 15.99 -1.31
CA SER A 95 9.30 15.66 -2.24
C SER A 95 10.62 15.35 -1.52
N VAL A 96 10.92 16.05 -0.42
CA VAL A 96 12.11 15.76 0.39
C VAL A 96 11.96 14.45 1.16
N GLN A 97 10.76 14.12 1.62
CA GLN A 97 10.47 12.86 2.30
C GLN A 97 10.69 11.65 1.37
N ASP A 98 10.28 11.74 0.11
CA ASP A 98 10.52 10.68 -0.89
C ASP A 98 12.03 10.45 -1.12
N LEU A 99 12.83 11.52 -1.06
CA LEU A 99 14.30 11.43 -1.19
C LEU A 99 14.97 10.80 0.04
N SER A 100 14.32 10.81 1.21
CA SER A 100 14.87 10.21 2.43
C SER A 100 15.08 8.70 2.32
N GLY A 101 14.28 8.00 1.51
CA GLY A 101 14.37 6.54 1.34
C GLY A 101 15.43 6.07 0.34
N VAL A 102 16.00 6.97 -0.47
CA VAL A 102 16.90 6.60 -1.58
C VAL A 102 18.20 5.97 -1.08
N ILE A 103 18.70 6.41 0.08
CA ILE A 103 19.93 5.87 0.68
C ILE A 103 19.75 4.38 1.03
N ASP A 104 18.63 4.03 1.65
CA ASP A 104 18.37 2.64 2.06
C ASP A 104 18.04 1.76 0.86
N VAL A 105 17.28 2.27 -0.11
CA VAL A 105 17.04 1.57 -1.38
C VAL A 105 18.36 1.28 -2.11
N THR A 106 19.29 2.24 -2.14
CA THR A 106 20.60 2.06 -2.78
C THR A 106 21.42 1.00 -2.05
N LYS A 107 21.48 1.03 -0.71
CA LYS A 107 22.15 -0.02 0.08
C LYS A 107 21.56 -1.40 -0.17
N ASN A 108 20.24 -1.49 -0.21
CA ASN A 108 19.53 -2.73 -0.50
C ASN A 108 19.82 -3.24 -1.92
N LEU A 109 19.91 -2.35 -2.91
CA LEU A 109 20.27 -2.72 -4.29
C LEU A 109 21.67 -3.36 -4.35
N PHE A 110 22.65 -2.77 -3.66
CA PHE A 110 24.00 -3.36 -3.56
C PHE A 110 24.02 -4.67 -2.77
N ALA A 111 23.24 -4.79 -1.70
CA ALA A 111 23.12 -6.01 -0.92
C ALA A 111 22.54 -7.15 -1.77
N VAL A 112 21.43 -6.90 -2.48
CA VAL A 112 20.79 -7.87 -3.38
C VAL A 112 21.73 -8.29 -4.50
N SER A 113 22.46 -7.35 -5.10
CA SER A 113 23.45 -7.67 -6.14
C SER A 113 24.56 -8.59 -5.62
N LYS A 114 25.08 -8.33 -4.41
CA LYS A 114 26.10 -9.16 -3.77
C LYS A 114 25.58 -10.55 -3.42
N GLU A 115 24.39 -10.63 -2.85
CA GLU A 115 23.75 -11.90 -2.49
C GLU A 115 23.46 -12.75 -3.74
N THR A 116 22.99 -12.12 -4.82
CA THR A 116 22.73 -12.78 -6.10
C THR A 116 24.00 -13.39 -6.66
N ALA A 117 25.11 -12.63 -6.71
CA ALA A 117 26.39 -13.15 -7.19
C ALA A 117 26.92 -14.31 -6.33
N GLN A 118 26.70 -14.28 -5.00
CA GLN A 118 27.08 -15.38 -4.11
C GLN A 118 26.23 -16.62 -4.34
N LEU A 119 24.92 -16.46 -4.49
CA LEU A 119 23.99 -17.56 -4.75
C LEU A 119 24.22 -18.19 -6.12
N GLU A 120 24.49 -17.39 -7.16
CA GLU A 120 24.84 -17.89 -8.49
C GLU A 120 26.13 -18.73 -8.46
N ALA A 121 27.17 -18.26 -7.76
CA ALA A 121 28.41 -19.00 -7.63
C ALA A 121 28.21 -20.34 -6.89
N GLN A 122 27.43 -20.34 -5.80
CA GLN A 122 27.12 -21.57 -5.05
C GLN A 122 26.26 -22.53 -5.86
N ALA A 123 25.26 -22.02 -6.59
CA ALA A 123 24.41 -22.83 -7.47
C ALA A 123 25.26 -23.49 -8.56
N TYR A 124 26.19 -22.75 -9.18
CA TYR A 124 27.07 -23.27 -10.21
C TYR A 124 28.03 -24.33 -9.69
N GLU A 125 28.62 -24.15 -8.50
CA GLU A 125 29.47 -25.17 -7.86
C GLU A 125 28.67 -26.45 -7.55
N LEU A 126 27.45 -26.29 -7.03
CA LEU A 126 26.59 -27.41 -6.71
C LEU A 126 26.15 -28.16 -7.98
N GLU A 127 25.79 -27.42 -9.03
CA GLU A 127 25.45 -27.99 -10.33
C GLU A 127 26.60 -28.82 -10.89
N GLN A 128 27.83 -28.29 -10.90
CA GLN A 128 29.02 -29.04 -11.32
C GLN A 128 29.24 -30.32 -10.52
N LYS A 129 29.11 -30.26 -9.19
CA LYS A 129 29.25 -31.45 -8.32
C LYS A 129 28.18 -32.50 -8.63
N THR A 130 26.94 -32.06 -8.84
CA THR A 130 25.83 -32.98 -9.16
C THR A 130 25.97 -33.59 -10.55
N ALA A 131 26.43 -32.81 -11.55
CA ALA A 131 26.71 -33.30 -12.89
C ALA A 131 27.80 -34.38 -12.87
N LEU A 132 28.92 -34.13 -12.17
CA LEU A 132 29.99 -35.11 -12.02
C LEU A 132 29.53 -36.37 -11.28
N ALA A 133 28.77 -36.23 -10.20
CA ALA A 133 28.21 -37.36 -9.46
C ALA A 133 27.25 -38.19 -10.33
N HIS A 134 26.46 -37.52 -11.18
CA HIS A 134 25.54 -38.16 -12.10
C HIS A 134 26.29 -38.92 -13.21
N GLU A 135 27.35 -38.34 -13.78
CA GLU A 135 28.20 -39.02 -14.75
C GLU A 135 28.89 -40.24 -14.15
N ALA A 136 29.47 -40.12 -12.96
CA ALA A 136 30.10 -41.23 -12.25
C ALA A 136 29.10 -42.36 -11.96
N LYS A 137 27.88 -42.01 -11.55
CA LYS A 137 26.79 -42.97 -11.36
C LYS A 137 26.42 -43.66 -12.66
N ASN A 138 26.24 -42.92 -13.74
CA ASN A 138 25.90 -43.49 -15.05
C ASN A 138 26.96 -44.50 -15.52
N VAL A 139 28.24 -44.18 -15.33
CA VAL A 139 29.33 -45.10 -15.63
C VAL A 139 29.22 -46.34 -14.75
N LEU A 140 29.08 -46.20 -13.44
CA LEU A 140 28.95 -47.34 -12.51
C LEU A 140 27.74 -48.22 -12.82
N ASP A 141 26.57 -47.63 -13.09
CA ASP A 141 25.35 -48.35 -13.47
C ASP A 141 25.57 -49.12 -14.79
N SER A 142 26.35 -48.57 -15.72
CA SER A 142 26.71 -49.26 -16.97
C SER A 142 27.60 -50.48 -16.72
N TRP A 143 28.57 -50.39 -15.79
CA TRP A 143 29.42 -51.51 -15.39
C TRP A 143 28.61 -52.60 -14.68
N VAL A 144 27.74 -52.23 -13.74
CA VAL A 144 26.86 -53.16 -13.03
C VAL A 144 25.93 -53.87 -14.01
N ARG A 145 25.35 -53.15 -14.98
CA ARG A 145 24.51 -53.75 -16.02
C ARG A 145 25.31 -54.72 -16.89
N TYR A 146 26.52 -54.36 -17.30
CA TYR A 146 27.39 -55.24 -18.07
C TYR A 146 27.76 -56.50 -17.29
N GLU A 147 28.16 -56.38 -16.03
CA GLU A 147 28.48 -57.51 -15.16
C GLU A 147 27.27 -58.43 -14.95
N GLY A 148 26.08 -57.85 -14.73
CA GLY A 148 24.83 -58.61 -14.63
C GLY A 148 24.53 -59.39 -15.91
N GLN A 149 24.72 -58.79 -17.08
CA GLN A 149 24.55 -59.47 -18.37
C GLN A 149 25.57 -60.60 -18.57
N VAL A 150 26.84 -60.38 -18.22
CA VAL A 150 27.89 -61.40 -18.32
C VAL A 150 27.60 -62.57 -17.38
N LYS A 151 27.24 -62.31 -16.11
CA LYS A 151 26.87 -63.36 -15.15
C LYS A 151 25.66 -64.17 -15.63
N ALA A 152 24.61 -63.50 -16.12
CA ALA A 152 23.44 -64.18 -16.67
C ALA A 152 23.79 -65.07 -17.88
N ARG A 153 24.67 -64.59 -18.77
CA ARG A 153 25.16 -65.36 -19.91
C ARG A 153 25.98 -66.57 -19.48
N GLN A 154 26.90 -66.40 -18.53
CA GLN A 154 27.71 -67.49 -17.96
C GLN A 154 26.84 -68.55 -17.29
N GLN A 155 25.84 -68.14 -16.50
CA GLN A 155 24.90 -69.06 -15.87
C GLN A 155 24.11 -69.85 -16.92
N ARG A 156 23.70 -69.19 -18.01
CA ARG A 156 23.01 -69.85 -19.11
C ARG A 156 23.90 -70.86 -19.85
N GLU A 157 25.11 -70.46 -20.22
CA GLU A 157 26.09 -71.33 -20.90
C GLU A 157 26.48 -72.53 -20.01
N LEU A 158 26.65 -72.30 -18.71
CA LEU A 158 26.94 -73.36 -17.74
C LEU A 158 25.75 -74.32 -17.60
N ALA A 159 24.52 -73.79 -17.50
CA ALA A 159 23.31 -74.62 -17.46
C ALA A 159 23.15 -75.45 -18.75
N GLU A 160 23.30 -74.84 -19.92
CA GLU A 160 23.23 -75.54 -21.21
C GLU A 160 24.33 -76.63 -21.32
N THR A 161 25.55 -76.35 -20.85
CA THR A 161 26.66 -77.32 -20.83
C THR A 161 26.40 -78.47 -19.86
N VAL A 162 25.87 -78.21 -18.67
CA VAL A 162 25.55 -79.23 -17.68
C VAL A 162 24.39 -80.10 -18.16
N ILE A 163 23.32 -79.50 -18.70
CA ILE A 163 22.18 -80.22 -19.29
C ILE A 163 22.68 -81.12 -20.43
N ALA A 164 23.46 -80.59 -21.38
CA ALA A 164 23.99 -81.39 -22.49
C ALA A 164 24.94 -82.51 -22.05
N LYS A 165 25.68 -82.34 -20.95
CA LYS A 165 26.49 -83.42 -20.36
C LYS A 165 25.62 -84.50 -19.72
N ILE A 166 24.60 -84.11 -18.96
CA ILE A 166 23.64 -85.05 -18.36
C ILE A 166 22.92 -85.84 -19.45
N ASP A 167 22.42 -85.18 -20.50
CA ASP A 167 21.75 -85.84 -21.63
C ASP A 167 22.67 -86.88 -22.30
N LYS A 168 23.95 -86.55 -22.51
CA LYS A 168 24.95 -87.51 -23.05
C LYS A 168 25.27 -88.66 -22.09
N GLU A 169 25.31 -88.42 -20.79
CA GLU A 169 25.52 -89.48 -19.79
C GLU A 169 24.30 -90.42 -19.70
N LEU A 170 23.09 -89.89 -19.89
CA LEU A 170 21.85 -90.67 -19.93
C LEU A 170 21.76 -91.58 -21.17
N GLU A 171 22.44 -91.26 -22.28
CA GLU A 171 22.55 -92.16 -23.44
C GLU A 171 23.51 -93.34 -23.19
N ASN A 172 24.33 -93.30 -22.13
CA ASN A 172 25.30 -94.35 -21.84
C ASN A 172 24.61 -95.58 -21.20
N PRO A 173 24.68 -96.78 -21.81
CA PRO A 173 23.97 -97.96 -21.33
C PRO A 173 24.39 -98.40 -19.92
N LYS A 174 25.62 -98.08 -19.47
CA LYS A 174 26.08 -98.41 -18.11
C LYS A 174 25.40 -97.56 -17.04
N VAL A 175 25.15 -96.29 -17.34
CA VAL A 175 24.49 -95.36 -16.41
C VAL A 175 22.99 -95.68 -16.34
N LEU A 176 22.36 -95.98 -17.49
CA LEU A 176 20.98 -96.47 -17.55
C LEU A 176 20.78 -97.74 -16.71
N ASP A 177 21.66 -98.72 -16.83
CA ASP A 177 21.60 -99.96 -16.03
C ASP A 177 21.76 -99.68 -14.52
N GLN A 178 22.65 -98.75 -14.15
CA GLN A 178 22.83 -98.33 -12.76
C GLN A 178 21.60 -97.58 -12.21
N ILE A 179 20.99 -96.68 -12.99
CA ILE A 179 19.76 -95.96 -12.63
C ILE A 179 18.60 -96.94 -12.51
N LEU A 180 18.47 -97.91 -13.42
CA LEU A 180 17.44 -98.93 -13.36
C LEU A 180 17.58 -99.78 -12.08
N LYS A 181 18.79 -100.23 -11.77
CA LYS A 181 19.08 -100.98 -10.53
C LYS A 181 18.77 -100.17 -9.28
N GLN A 182 19.13 -98.88 -9.26
CA GLN A 182 18.83 -98.00 -8.14
C GLN A 182 17.32 -97.76 -8.01
N SER A 183 16.61 -97.57 -9.12
CA SER A 183 15.15 -97.41 -9.13
C SER A 183 14.44 -98.66 -8.61
N ILE A 184 14.92 -99.86 -8.98
CA ILE A 184 14.42 -101.14 -8.44
C ILE A 184 14.66 -101.21 -6.93
N ALA A 185 15.87 -100.89 -6.47
CA ALA A 185 16.20 -100.89 -5.03
C ALA A 185 15.36 -99.89 -4.23
N ASP A 186 15.07 -98.70 -4.78
CA ASP A 186 14.22 -97.70 -4.14
C ASP A 186 12.74 -98.13 -4.11
N VAL A 187 12.23 -98.78 -5.16
CA VAL A 187 10.89 -99.39 -5.16
C VAL A 187 10.81 -100.53 -4.15
N GLU A 188 11.81 -101.41 -4.09
CA GLU A 188 11.90 -102.48 -3.09
C GLU A 188 11.94 -101.93 -1.65
N ARG A 189 12.63 -100.80 -1.44
CA ARG A 189 12.66 -100.09 -0.16
C ARG A 189 11.29 -99.49 0.22
N ILE A 190 10.59 -98.85 -0.73
CA ILE A 190 9.25 -98.30 -0.48
C ILE A 190 8.26 -99.43 -0.18
N VAL A 191 8.29 -100.52 -0.94
CA VAL A 191 7.41 -101.67 -0.75
C VAL A 191 7.69 -102.40 0.58
N SER A 192 8.95 -102.48 1.01
CA SER A 192 9.32 -103.05 2.32
C SER A 192 8.97 -102.12 3.49
N GLN A 193 9.07 -100.80 3.34
CA GLN A 193 8.58 -99.82 4.32
C GLN A 193 7.06 -99.81 4.45
N GLN A 194 6.31 -100.19 3.41
CA GLN A 194 4.85 -100.28 3.42
C GLN A 194 4.31 -101.61 3.97
N LYS A 195 5.20 -102.58 4.25
CA LYS A 195 4.90 -103.88 4.86
C LYS A 195 5.27 -103.96 6.36
N ALA A 196 5.67 -102.85 6.97
CA ALA A 196 5.75 -102.65 8.42
C ALA A 196 4.60 -101.76 8.89
#